data_AF-A0AAV0UM54-F1
#
_entry.id   AF-A0AAV0UM54-F1
#
_cell.length_a   1.000
_cell.length_b   1.000
_cell.length_c   1.000
_cell.angle_alpha   90.00
_cell.angle_beta   90.00
_cell.angle_gamma   90.00
#
_symmetry.space_group_name_H-M   'P 1'
#
loop_
_entity.id
_entity.type
_entity.pdbx_description
1 polymer ?
#
loop_
_entity_poly.entity_id
_entity_poly.type
_entity_poly.pdbx_seq_one_letter_code
_entity_poly.pdbx_strand_id
1 'polypeptide(L)'
;MGKRKTREPEDSFQFSTQPFTTNYERLDKLRRDLWLTTTKQLKLVKLIRNEIPDCGDSDARNAIHRATELLKKHIDQVQETLDASWITASKFTKTAELRNS
;
A
#
# COMPACT_ATOMS: atom_id res chain seq x y z
N MET A 1 -27.64 -38.88 8.13
CA MET A 1 -27.65 -37.64 7.32
C MET A 1 -27.08 -36.50 8.16
N GLY A 2 -25.85 -36.06 7.88
CA GLY A 2 -25.16 -35.02 8.66
C GLY A 2 -25.65 -33.62 8.30
N LYS A 3 -25.93 -32.78 9.30
CA LYS A 3 -26.37 -31.40 9.08
C LYS A 3 -25.21 -30.58 8.50
N ARG A 4 -25.41 -29.98 7.32
CA ARG A 4 -24.46 -29.04 6.70
C ARG A 4 -24.32 -27.82 7.61
N LYS A 5 -23.11 -27.52 8.07
CA LYS A 5 -22.80 -26.26 8.75
C LYS A 5 -22.81 -25.15 7.70
N THR A 6 -23.85 -24.32 7.70
CA THR A 6 -23.85 -23.08 6.93
C THR A 6 -22.76 -22.18 7.50
N ARG A 7 -21.74 -21.87 6.70
CA ARG A 7 -20.68 -20.93 7.09
C ARG A 7 -21.36 -19.56 7.20
N GLU A 8 -21.21 -18.91 8.36
CA GLU A 8 -21.74 -17.55 8.54
C GLU A 8 -21.14 -16.61 7.49
N PRO A 9 -21.90 -15.61 7.01
CA PRO A 9 -21.38 -14.63 6.06
C PRO A 9 -20.12 -13.98 6.64
N GLU A 10 -19.08 -13.86 5.82
CA GLU A 10 -17.85 -13.17 6.22
C GLU A 10 -18.23 -11.76 6.69
N ASP A 11 -17.81 -11.39 7.90
CA ASP A 11 -17.97 -10.04 8.42
C ASP A 11 -17.46 -9.06 7.39
N SER A 12 -18.37 -8.25 6.85
CA SER A 12 -18.03 -7.16 5.94
C SER A 12 -16.95 -6.32 6.59
N PHE A 13 -15.78 -6.22 5.94
CA PHE A 13 -14.66 -5.44 6.43
C PHE A 13 -15.10 -3.99 6.65
N GLN A 14 -15.35 -3.62 7.90
CA GLN A 14 -15.71 -2.26 8.26
C GLN A 14 -14.43 -1.42 8.29
N PHE A 15 -14.24 -0.60 7.26
CA PHE A 15 -13.20 0.41 7.24
C PHE A 15 -13.53 1.51 8.26
N SER A 16 -13.12 1.32 9.51
CA SER A 16 -13.25 2.33 10.56
C SER A 16 -11.99 3.18 10.60
N THR A 17 -12.14 4.48 10.31
CA THR A 17 -11.07 5.48 10.44
C THR A 17 -10.90 6.01 11.87
N GLN A 18 -11.78 5.62 12.80
CA GLN A 18 -11.79 6.09 14.19
C GLN A 18 -10.49 5.84 14.98
N PRO A 19 -9.76 4.71 14.81
CA PRO A 19 -8.48 4.50 15.50
C PRO A 19 -7.34 5.35 14.93
N PHE A 20 -7.53 5.92 13.73
CA PHE A 20 -6.50 6.67 13.01
C PHE A 20 -6.43 8.15 13.44
N THR A 21 -7.30 8.61 14.34
CA THR A 21 -7.38 10.04 14.72
C THR A 21 -6.85 10.35 16.11
N THR A 22 -6.55 9.34 16.94
CA THR A 22 -6.17 9.55 18.36
C THR A 22 -4.69 9.33 18.67
N ASN A 23 -3.92 8.66 17.80
CA ASN A 23 -2.48 8.44 18.01
C ASN A 23 -1.67 8.77 16.76
N TYR A 24 -1.47 10.08 16.53
CA TYR A 24 -0.78 10.62 15.37
C TYR A 24 0.67 10.10 15.22
N GLU A 25 1.40 9.92 16.32
CA GLU A 25 2.79 9.41 16.27
C GLU A 25 2.87 7.97 15.75
N ARG A 26 2.01 7.07 16.26
CA ARG A 26 1.98 5.68 15.80
C ARG A 26 1.61 5.59 14.33
N LEU A 27 0.72 6.47 13.89
CA LEU A 27 0.24 6.51 12.53
C LEU A 27 1.27 7.08 11.56
N ASP A 28 2.00 8.12 11.96
CA ASP A 28 3.13 8.64 11.20
C ASP A 28 4.25 7.62 11.07
N LYS A 29 4.52 6.84 12.12
CA LYS A 29 5.45 5.71 12.04
C LYS A 29 4.97 4.68 11.01
N LEU A 30 3.70 4.28 11.04
CA LEU A 30 3.15 3.33 10.07
C LEU A 30 3.22 3.85 8.63
N ARG A 31 2.93 5.13 8.40
CA ARG A 31 3.09 5.77 7.08
C ARG A 31 4.54 5.71 6.61
N ARG A 32 5.49 6.05 7.47
CA ARG A 32 6.94 5.99 7.16
C ARG A 32 7.40 4.57 6.86
N ASP A 33 7.01 3.60 7.68
CA ASP A 33 7.36 2.19 7.51
C ASP A 33 6.81 1.65 6.17
N LEU A 34 5.57 2.02 5.83
CA LEU A 34 4.97 1.64 4.56
C LEU A 34 5.68 2.31 3.37
N TRP A 35 6.03 3.60 3.46
CA TRP A 35 6.79 4.32 2.45
C TRP A 35 8.18 3.71 2.19
N LEU A 36 8.89 3.36 3.26
CA LEU A 36 10.19 2.70 3.17
C LEU A 36 10.06 1.32 2.53
N THR A 37 9.00 0.58 2.88
CA THR A 37 8.73 -0.75 2.34
C THR A 37 8.46 -0.69 0.84
N THR A 38 7.55 0.19 0.39
CA THR A 38 7.22 0.34 -1.04
C THR A 38 8.42 0.82 -1.84
N THR A 39 9.24 1.72 -1.29
CA THR A 39 10.50 2.15 -1.91
C THR A 39 11.48 0.99 -2.11
N LYS A 40 11.63 0.11 -1.11
CA LYS A 40 12.50 -1.08 -1.22
C LYS A 40 11.95 -2.09 -2.24
N GLN A 41 10.65 -2.34 -2.21
CA GLN A 41 9.98 -3.21 -3.19
C GLN A 41 10.17 -2.69 -4.61
N LEU A 42 10.06 -1.38 -4.84
CA LEU A 42 10.29 -0.78 -6.15
C LEU A 42 11.71 -1.03 -6.67
N LYS A 43 12.71 -0.92 -5.79
CA LYS A 43 14.11 -1.21 -6.15
C LYS A 43 14.27 -2.67 -6.56
N LEU A 44 13.70 -3.61 -5.80
CA LEU A 44 13.74 -5.03 -6.14
C LEU A 44 13.05 -5.32 -7.48
N VAL A 45 11.88 -4.73 -7.73
CA VAL A 45 11.17 -4.87 -9.01
C VAL A 45 12.02 -4.35 -10.17
N LYS A 46 12.69 -3.21 -10.00
CA LYS A 46 13.61 -2.67 -11.02
C LYS A 46 14.79 -3.60 -11.29
N LEU A 47 15.37 -4.18 -10.24
CA LEU A 47 16.47 -5.16 -10.40
C LEU A 47 16.01 -6.39 -11.19
N ILE A 48 14.86 -6.98 -10.83
CA ILE A 48 14.30 -8.14 -11.57
C ILE A 48 14.08 -7.78 -13.05
N ARG A 49 13.60 -6.57 -13.34
CA ARG A 49 13.36 -6.13 -14.72
C ARG A 49 14.62 -5.99 -15.55
N ASN A 50 15.75 -5.66 -14.93
CA ASN A 50 17.03 -5.54 -15.62
C ASN A 50 17.54 -6.89 -16.13
N GLU A 51 17.13 -7.99 -15.50
CA GLU A 51 17.49 -9.37 -15.89
C GLU A 51 16.59 -9.93 -17.01
N ILE A 52 15.45 -9.30 -17.30
CA ILE A 52 14.48 -9.78 -18.30
C ILE A 52 15.09 -9.89 -19.72
N PRO A 53 15.89 -8.92 -20.23
CA PRO A 53 16.50 -9.01 -21.55
C PRO A 53 17.40 -10.23 -21.73
N ASP A 54 18.09 -10.66 -20.66
CA ASP A 54 19.02 -11.79 -20.68
C ASP A 54 18.30 -13.15 -20.56
N CYS A 55 16.97 -13.14 -20.34
CA CYS A 55 16.17 -14.34 -20.30
C CYS A 55 15.92 -14.90 -21.72
N GLY A 56 16.56 -16.04 -22.01
CA GLY A 56 16.46 -16.74 -23.30
C GLY A 56 15.07 -17.32 -23.59
N ASP A 57 14.25 -17.55 -22.57
CA ASP A 57 12.86 -18.04 -22.71
C ASP A 57 11.88 -16.86 -22.86
N SER A 58 11.18 -16.81 -24.00
CA SER A 58 10.24 -15.73 -24.32
C SER A 58 9.00 -15.73 -23.42
N ASP A 59 8.50 -16.90 -23.04
CA ASP A 59 7.30 -17.03 -22.23
C ASP A 59 7.60 -16.62 -20.78
N ALA A 60 8.74 -17.05 -20.25
CA ALA A 60 9.23 -16.62 -18.94
C ALA A 60 9.43 -15.10 -18.89
N ARG A 61 10.07 -14.52 -19.91
CA ARG A 61 10.23 -13.06 -20.03
C ARG A 61 8.90 -12.32 -20.06
N ASN A 62 7.93 -12.80 -20.84
CA ASN A 62 6.60 -12.19 -20.91
C ASN A 62 5.86 -12.27 -19.57
N ALA A 63 5.93 -13.42 -18.88
CA ALA A 63 5.31 -13.61 -17.58
C ALA A 63 5.91 -12.69 -16.51
N ILE A 64 7.25 -12.63 -16.42
CA ILE A 64 7.96 -11.77 -15.47
C ILE A 64 7.71 -10.29 -15.79
N HIS A 65 7.70 -9.92 -17.07
CA HIS A 65 7.40 -8.55 -17.49
C HIS A 65 6.01 -8.11 -17.02
N ARG A 66 4.97 -8.93 -17.26
CA ARG A 66 3.59 -8.63 -16.80
C ARG A 66 3.49 -8.55 -15.29
N ALA A 67 4.12 -9.48 -14.57
CA ALA A 67 4.09 -9.49 -13.10
C ALA A 67 4.78 -8.24 -12.52
N THR A 68 5.93 -7.85 -13.07
CA THR A 68 6.67 -6.67 -12.61
C THR A 68 5.97 -5.35 -12.95
N GLU A 69 5.25 -5.25 -14.07
CA GLU A 69 4.37 -4.10 -14.37
C GLU A 69 3.25 -3.95 -13.33
N LEU A 70 2.57 -5.05 -12.99
CA LEU A 70 1.51 -5.04 -11.98
C LEU A 70 2.05 -4.60 -10.61
N LEU A 71 3.19 -5.16 -10.20
CA LEU A 71 3.83 -4.79 -8.93
C LEU A 71 4.20 -3.30 -8.90
N LYS A 72 4.81 -2.79 -9.98
CA LYS A 72 5.15 -1.37 -10.08
C LYS A 72 3.91 -0.49 -9.94
N LYS A 73 2.84 -0.80 -10.68
CA LYS A 73 1.57 -0.04 -10.62
C LYS A 73 0.99 -0.01 -9.20
N HIS A 74 0.97 -1.15 -8.50
CA HIS A 74 0.46 -1.20 -7.13
C HIS A 74 1.33 -0.40 -6.15
N ILE A 75 2.66 -0.47 -6.31
CA ILE A 75 3.59 0.32 -5.50
C ILE A 75 3.35 1.82 -5.72
N ASP A 76 3.22 2.26 -6.97
CA ASP A 76 2.97 3.65 -7.32
C ASP A 76 1.63 4.14 -6.70
N GLN A 77 0.57 3.33 -6.76
CA GLN A 77 -0.73 3.64 -6.14
C GLN A 77 -0.64 3.79 -4.60
N VAL A 78 0.14 2.92 -3.94
CA VAL A 78 0.33 3.02 -2.49
C VAL A 78 1.11 4.28 -2.13
N GLN A 79 2.16 4.62 -2.91
CA GLN A 79 2.93 5.85 -2.70
C GLN A 79 2.06 7.10 -2.89
N GLU A 80 1.24 7.16 -3.94
CA GLU A 80 0.29 8.26 -4.17
C GLU A 80 -0.71 8.40 -3.02
N THR A 81 -1.25 7.27 -2.52
CA THR A 81 -2.16 7.26 -1.36
C THR A 81 -1.48 7.78 -0.10
N LEU A 82 -0.21 7.42 0.12
CA LEU A 82 0.58 7.90 1.25
C LEU A 82 0.83 9.41 1.17
N ASP A 83 1.24 9.91 0.00
CA ASP A 83 1.47 11.35 -0.23
C ASP A 83 0.20 12.18 -0.01
N ALA A 84 -0.95 11.72 -0.53
CA ALA A 84 -2.24 12.35 -0.26
C ALA A 84 -2.58 12.38 1.24
N SER A 85 -2.22 11.32 1.98
CA SER A 85 -2.44 11.24 3.43
C SER A 85 -1.58 12.24 4.21
N TRP A 86 -0.35 12.51 3.76
CA TRP A 86 0.55 13.51 4.37
C TRP A 86 0.03 14.93 4.16
N ILE A 87 -0.44 15.25 2.95
CA ILE A 87 -1.06 16.56 2.64
C ILE A 87 -2.29 16.78 3.52
N THR A 88 -3.11 15.75 3.68
CA THR A 88 -4.32 15.82 4.50
C THR A 88 -3.98 16.05 5.98
N ALA A 89 -3.01 15.30 6.52
CA ALA A 89 -2.55 15.47 7.90
C ALA A 89 -2.02 16.90 8.17
N SER A 90 -1.24 17.46 7.24
CA SER A 90 -0.70 18.82 7.36
C SER A 90 -1.78 19.91 7.34
N LYS A 91 -2.88 19.71 6.59
CA LYS A 91 -4.01 20.65 6.61
C LYS A 91 -4.72 20.64 7.97
N PHE A 92 -4.91 19.47 8.56
CA PHE A 92 -5.55 19.33 9.88
C PHE A 92 -4.75 20.00 11.00
N THR A 93 -3.42 19.84 11.03
CA THR A 93 -2.57 20.50 12.04
C THR A 93 -2.64 22.02 11.92
N LYS A 94 -2.56 22.56 10.70
CA LYS A 94 -2.65 24.01 10.46
C LYS A 94 -3.99 24.61 10.88
N THR A 95 -5.10 23.89 10.66
CA THR A 95 -6.42 24.33 11.12
C THR A 95 -6.59 24.27 12.65
N ALA A 96 -5.90 23.35 13.33
CA ALA A 96 -5.93 23.26 14.78
C ALA A 96 -5.13 24.38 15.46
N GLU A 97 -3.99 24.76 14.90
CA GLU A 97 -3.16 25.88 15.38
C GLU A 97 -3.90 27.23 15.27
N LEU A 98 -4.55 27.48 14.13
CA LEU A 98 -5.35 28.71 13.89
C LEU A 98 -6.59 28.82 14.79
N ARG A 99 -7.10 27.70 15.31
CA ARG A 99 -8.28 27.67 16.19
C ARG A 99 -7.94 27.91 17.66
N ASN A 100 -6.66 27.77 18.02
CA ASN A 100 -6.13 27.93 19.37
C ASN A 100 -5.26 29.20 19.53
N SER A 101 -5.24 30.07 18.51
CA SER A 101 -4.56 31.38 18.50
C SER A 101 -5.60 32.49 18.59
#